data_AF-A0A2V7XM16-F1
#
_entry.id   AF-A0A2V7XM16-F1
#
_cell.length_a   1.000
_cell.length_b   1.000
_cell.length_c   1.000
_cell.angle_alpha   90.00
_cell.angle_beta   90.00
_cell.angle_gamma   90.00
#
_symmetry.space_group_name_H-M   'P 1'
#
loop_
_entity.id
_entity.type
_entity.pdbx_description
1 polymer ?
#
loop_
_entity_poly.entity_id
_entity_poly.type
_entity_poly.pdbx_seq_one_letter_code
_entity_poly.pdbx_strand_id
1 'polypeptide(L)'
;MTLSPQSINGLPRGTRVAPPRRGEVAMKQLRHVLFMLALGSASAFGGDLPTSSACDPGRVEPRSWRLVTRAQALNVLRPRHDWWDSFDLGKYADDLDDLNAAATHLAERALEVDPGNALAWGELARLYLIEEEPDRAEEAWSRAMAAGVPVVWTGTLYDVDARTYHVLAFDRAGIRIYRLDQLGGPVERGFYGIPKFPAAENERFWAGLAGCLSDAGAPEATVPWADVREIKAGNYVLWFKLTRPIRVSSDRTRKTKTLDEIKVALHGRTGELEVYKPVGSNAPALRGRGPASYQDLVRRTMAKFVDPERRIGLPPSHPGVGW
;
A
#
# COMPACT_ATOMS: atom_id res chain seq x y z
N MET A 1 -14.54 22.25 -65.06
CA MET A 1 -14.79 23.38 -64.15
C MET A 1 -13.51 23.68 -63.38
N THR A 2 -12.84 24.75 -63.79
CA THR A 2 -12.10 25.73 -62.98
C THR A 2 -12.07 25.53 -61.46
N LEU A 3 -10.88 25.50 -60.84
CA LEU A 3 -10.26 26.66 -60.18
C LEU A 3 -8.90 26.31 -59.56
N SER A 4 -7.98 27.26 -59.68
CA SER A 4 -6.64 27.34 -59.08
C SER A 4 -6.70 28.35 -57.90
N PRO A 5 -5.58 28.67 -57.20
CA PRO A 5 -5.44 28.59 -55.75
C PRO A 5 -5.66 29.94 -55.02
N GLN A 6 -5.91 29.89 -53.71
CA GLN A 6 -5.76 31.06 -52.84
C GLN A 6 -4.62 30.89 -51.85
N SER A 7 -3.69 31.83 -51.93
CA SER A 7 -2.60 32.08 -50.97
C SER A 7 -3.15 32.67 -49.68
N ILE A 8 -2.69 32.18 -48.53
CA ILE A 8 -2.80 32.89 -47.25
C ILE A 8 -1.40 33.36 -46.88
N ASN A 9 -1.13 34.64 -47.17
CA ASN A 9 -0.03 35.40 -46.61
C ASN A 9 -0.51 36.11 -45.34
N GLY A 10 0.28 36.04 -44.26
CA GLY A 10 0.21 37.02 -43.18
C GLY A 10 0.11 36.45 -41.78
N LEU A 11 1.24 36.03 -41.19
CA LEU A 11 1.41 36.00 -39.73
C LEU A 11 2.69 36.76 -39.37
N PRO A 12 2.62 37.80 -38.52
CA PRO A 12 3.78 38.59 -38.14
C PRO A 12 4.67 37.83 -37.14
N ARG A 13 5.98 38.02 -37.32
CA ARG A 13 7.03 37.53 -36.43
C ARG A 13 7.00 38.28 -35.10
N GLY A 14 7.12 37.52 -34.01
CA GLY A 14 8.01 37.87 -32.90
C GLY A 14 7.39 38.62 -31.72
N THR A 15 7.09 37.88 -30.66
CA THR A 15 7.20 38.39 -29.29
C THR A 15 7.95 37.35 -28.45
N ARG A 16 9.18 37.72 -28.07
CA ARG A 16 9.99 36.99 -27.09
C ARG A 16 9.33 37.13 -25.73
N VAL A 17 8.93 36.03 -25.12
CA VAL A 17 8.50 36.00 -23.71
C VAL A 17 9.77 35.87 -22.86
N ALA A 18 9.98 36.86 -21.99
CA ALA A 18 11.08 36.87 -21.02
C ALA A 18 10.82 35.84 -19.90
N PRO A 19 11.85 35.17 -19.36
CA PRO A 19 11.68 34.28 -18.22
C PRO A 19 11.38 35.09 -16.93
N PRO A 20 10.61 34.54 -15.98
CA PRO A 20 10.31 35.24 -14.74
C PRO A 20 11.56 35.38 -13.87
N ARG A 21 11.74 36.59 -13.33
CA ARG A 21 12.80 36.97 -12.40
C ARG A 21 12.64 36.25 -11.06
N ARG A 22 13.74 35.69 -10.55
CA ARG A 22 13.94 35.41 -9.12
C ARG A 22 13.79 36.71 -8.34
N GLY A 23 12.88 36.71 -7.37
CA GLY A 23 12.77 37.72 -6.32
C GLY A 23 12.72 37.00 -4.97
N GLU A 24 13.81 37.10 -4.22
CA GLU A 24 13.88 36.78 -2.80
C GLU A 24 13.13 37.83 -1.96
N VAL A 25 12.87 37.43 -0.72
CA VAL A 25 12.61 38.23 0.48
C VAL A 25 11.13 38.52 0.81
N ALA A 26 10.59 37.75 1.76
CA ALA A 26 10.38 38.26 3.12
C ALA A 26 10.01 37.13 4.09
N MET A 27 11.00 36.68 4.87
CA MET A 27 10.78 36.03 6.16
C MET A 27 9.95 36.96 7.06
N LYS A 28 8.79 36.49 7.51
CA LYS A 28 8.21 36.97 8.76
C LYS A 28 8.13 35.82 9.74
N GLN A 29 9.08 35.84 10.67
CA GLN A 29 8.97 35.13 11.93
C GLN A 29 7.69 35.59 12.65
N LEU A 30 6.91 34.63 13.12
CA LEU A 30 6.14 34.83 14.34
C LEU A 30 6.40 33.62 15.25
N ARG A 31 7.41 33.80 16.11
CA ARG A 31 7.50 33.13 17.40
C ARG A 31 6.26 33.49 18.19
N HIS A 32 5.48 32.52 18.65
CA HIS A 32 4.81 32.58 19.95
C HIS A 32 4.79 31.16 20.52
N VAL A 33 5.76 30.93 21.41
CA VAL A 33 5.78 29.86 22.39
C VAL A 33 4.70 30.20 23.41
N LEU A 34 3.71 29.32 23.59
CA LEU A 34 2.92 29.31 24.81
C LEU A 34 3.04 27.91 25.44
N PHE A 35 3.93 27.84 26.43
CA PHE A 35 4.02 26.75 27.38
C PHE A 35 2.77 26.81 28.28
N MET A 36 1.87 25.85 28.14
CA MET A 36 0.88 25.54 29.16
C MET A 36 1.24 24.18 29.74
N LEU A 37 1.88 24.23 30.91
CA LEU A 37 2.05 23.09 31.82
C LEU A 37 0.67 22.65 32.30
N ALA A 38 0.09 21.67 31.64
CA ALA A 38 -0.92 20.82 32.26
C ALA A 38 -0.19 19.60 32.85
N LEU A 39 0.08 19.64 34.15
CA LEU A 39 0.35 18.46 34.97
C LEU A 39 -0.94 17.63 35.01
N GLY A 40 -1.15 16.87 33.94
CA GLY A 40 -2.19 15.85 33.82
C GLY A 40 -1.51 14.49 33.83
N SER A 41 -1.78 13.74 34.89
CA SER A 41 -1.42 12.35 35.14
C SER A 41 -1.17 11.53 33.86
N ALA A 42 0.08 11.11 33.66
CA ALA A 42 0.42 10.04 32.74
C ALA A 42 -0.14 8.72 33.29
N SER A 43 -1.44 8.49 33.07
CA SER A 43 -2.10 7.24 33.38
C SER A 43 -2.36 6.47 32.09
N ALA A 44 -1.58 5.41 31.90
CA ALA A 44 -1.93 4.18 31.20
C ALA A 44 -2.50 4.26 29.76
N PHE A 45 -1.62 4.33 28.76
CA PHE A 45 -1.86 3.75 27.42
C PHE A 45 -0.88 2.60 27.15
N GLY A 46 -0.82 1.66 28.09
CA GLY A 46 0.00 0.45 28.03
C GLY A 46 -0.81 -0.82 28.24
N GLY A 47 -2.10 -0.80 27.91
CA GLY A 47 -2.92 -2.00 27.85
C GLY A 47 -2.97 -2.50 26.42
N ASP A 48 -2.59 -3.76 26.19
CA ASP A 48 -2.95 -4.48 24.98
C ASP A 48 -4.47 -4.37 24.81
N LEU A 49 -4.92 -3.46 23.93
CA LEU A 49 -6.30 -3.50 23.49
C LEU A 49 -6.44 -4.81 22.74
N PRO A 50 -7.30 -5.75 23.18
CA PRO A 50 -7.54 -6.93 22.39
C PRO A 50 -8.02 -6.48 21.01
N THR A 51 -7.47 -7.10 19.98
CA THR A 51 -7.79 -6.86 18.56
C THR A 51 -9.30 -6.80 18.28
N SER A 52 -10.08 -7.50 19.11
CA SER A 52 -11.55 -7.51 19.11
C SER A 52 -12.19 -6.15 19.35
N SER A 53 -11.55 -5.24 20.09
CA SER A 53 -12.12 -3.92 20.41
C SER A 53 -11.99 -2.91 19.27
N ALA A 54 -10.89 -2.98 18.51
CA ALA A 54 -10.68 -2.19 17.29
C ALA A 54 -11.60 -2.63 16.13
N CYS A 55 -12.13 -3.84 16.23
CA CYS A 55 -13.03 -4.48 15.28
C CYS A 55 -14.52 -4.27 15.58
N ASP A 56 -14.86 -3.62 16.69
CA ASP A 56 -16.25 -3.45 17.12
C ASP A 56 -16.82 -2.15 16.52
N PRO A 57 -17.68 -2.21 15.48
CA PRO A 57 -18.26 -1.02 14.87
C PRO A 57 -19.16 -0.24 15.84
N GLY A 58 -19.59 -0.84 16.96
CA GLY A 58 -20.31 -0.13 18.02
C GLY A 58 -19.42 0.74 18.91
N ARG A 59 -18.09 0.61 18.82
CA ARG A 59 -17.10 1.38 19.59
C ARG A 59 -16.35 2.41 18.75
N VAL A 60 -16.51 2.37 17.44
CA VAL A 60 -15.93 3.32 16.49
C VAL A 60 -17.03 4.24 15.99
N GLU A 61 -16.74 5.53 15.84
CA GLU A 61 -17.71 6.47 15.27
C GLU A 61 -18.15 5.99 13.87
N PRO A 62 -19.45 5.79 13.60
CA PRO A 62 -19.91 5.18 12.35
C PRO A 62 -19.44 5.91 11.09
N ARG A 63 -19.26 7.23 11.15
CA ARG A 63 -18.69 7.99 10.03
C ARG A 63 -17.22 7.65 9.79
N SER A 64 -16.42 7.50 10.85
CA SER A 64 -15.01 7.11 10.74
C SER A 64 -14.88 5.69 10.18
N TRP A 65 -15.70 4.77 10.66
CA TRP A 65 -15.75 3.40 10.15
C TRP A 65 -16.07 3.32 8.64
N ARG A 66 -17.04 4.11 8.17
CA ARG A 66 -17.36 4.20 6.74
C ARG A 66 -16.23 4.78 5.90
N LEU A 67 -15.46 5.72 6.44
CA LEU A 67 -14.33 6.33 5.72
C LEU A 67 -13.21 5.32 5.49
N VAL A 68 -12.83 4.53 6.51
CA VAL A 68 -11.78 3.52 6.39
C VAL A 68 -12.20 2.37 5.46
N THR A 69 -13.42 1.86 5.58
CA THR A 69 -13.90 0.79 4.68
C THR A 69 -14.02 1.26 3.23
N ARG A 70 -14.42 2.53 3.02
CA ARG A 70 -14.44 3.14 1.70
C ARG A 70 -13.05 3.37 1.12
N ALA A 71 -12.04 3.69 1.93
CA ALA A 71 -10.65 3.83 1.47
C ALA A 71 -10.15 2.51 0.86
N GLN A 72 -10.39 1.38 1.53
CA GLN A 72 -10.07 0.06 0.98
C GLN A 72 -10.84 -0.26 -0.29
N ALA A 73 -12.15 0.00 -0.30
CA ALA A 73 -12.99 -0.23 -1.48
C ALA A 73 -12.52 0.61 -2.67
N LEU A 74 -12.09 1.85 -2.44
CA LEU A 74 -11.61 2.76 -3.49
C LEU A 74 -10.39 2.21 -4.22
N ASN A 75 -9.42 1.69 -3.45
CA ASN A 75 -8.17 1.11 -3.97
C ASN A 75 -8.40 -0.10 -4.90
N VAL A 76 -9.50 -0.82 -4.70
CA VAL A 76 -9.78 -2.10 -5.36
C VAL A 76 -10.85 -1.98 -6.44
N LEU A 77 -11.93 -1.24 -6.19
CA LEU A 77 -13.11 -1.21 -7.05
C LEU A 77 -13.07 -0.11 -8.11
N ARG A 78 -12.33 0.98 -7.89
CA ARG A 78 -12.34 2.07 -8.88
C ARG A 78 -11.60 1.60 -10.14
N PRO A 79 -12.26 1.67 -11.31
CA PRO A 79 -11.61 1.38 -12.57
C PRO A 79 -10.35 2.21 -12.69
N ARG A 80 -9.23 1.55 -12.96
CA ARG A 80 -7.93 2.22 -13.11
C ARG A 80 -7.75 2.80 -14.53
N HIS A 81 -8.73 2.63 -15.43
CA HIS A 81 -8.78 3.15 -16.80
C HIS A 81 -10.09 2.75 -17.51
N ASP A 82 -10.52 3.55 -18.49
CA ASP A 82 -11.29 3.07 -19.64
C ASP A 82 -10.30 2.56 -20.69
N TRP A 83 -10.50 1.35 -21.21
CA TRP A 83 -9.57 0.62 -22.10
C TRP A 83 -9.10 1.41 -23.34
N TRP A 84 -9.84 2.42 -23.79
CA TRP A 84 -9.51 3.23 -24.97
C TRP A 84 -8.39 4.26 -24.76
N ASP A 85 -8.00 4.53 -23.50
CA ASP A 85 -6.91 5.47 -23.16
C ASP A 85 -5.50 4.83 -23.22
N SER A 86 -5.42 3.57 -23.65
CA SER A 86 -4.21 2.71 -23.60
C SER A 86 -3.05 3.10 -24.55
N PHE A 87 -3.11 4.26 -25.23
CA PHE A 87 -2.08 4.71 -26.17
C PHE A 87 -1.20 5.87 -25.66
N ASP A 88 -1.37 6.34 -24.42
CA ASP A 88 -0.51 7.38 -23.85
C ASP A 88 0.45 6.79 -22.80
N LEU A 89 1.75 6.75 -23.14
CA LEU A 89 2.80 6.07 -22.36
C LEU A 89 3.23 6.83 -21.09
N GLY A 90 2.75 8.06 -20.87
CA GLY A 90 3.12 8.90 -19.73
C GLY A 90 2.14 8.90 -18.56
N LYS A 91 0.94 8.34 -18.70
CA LYS A 91 -0.19 8.65 -17.80
C LYS A 91 -0.47 7.62 -16.68
N TYR A 92 0.17 6.45 -16.71
CA TYR A 92 -0.11 5.37 -15.76
C TYR A 92 0.40 5.62 -14.33
N ALA A 93 1.35 6.53 -14.15
CA ALA A 93 1.88 6.95 -12.85
C ALA A 93 0.94 7.95 -12.15
N ASP A 94 0.56 9.01 -12.87
CA ASP A 94 -0.30 10.10 -12.36
C ASP A 94 -1.72 9.62 -11.97
N ASP A 95 -2.30 8.68 -12.73
CA ASP A 95 -3.64 8.13 -12.45
C ASP A 95 -3.63 7.12 -11.27
N LEU A 96 -2.46 6.55 -10.91
CA LEU A 96 -2.28 5.68 -9.73
C LEU A 96 -2.02 6.48 -8.45
N ASP A 97 -1.39 7.66 -8.55
CA ASP A 97 -1.20 8.56 -7.43
C ASP A 97 -2.53 9.15 -6.94
N ASP A 98 -3.50 9.41 -7.82
CA ASP A 98 -4.81 9.97 -7.42
C ASP A 98 -5.63 9.00 -6.53
N LEU A 99 -5.70 7.70 -6.85
CA LEU A 99 -6.51 6.75 -6.08
C LEU A 99 -5.89 6.39 -4.72
N ASN A 100 -4.56 6.23 -4.66
CA ASN A 100 -3.89 6.00 -3.38
C ASN A 100 -3.96 7.26 -2.51
N ALA A 101 -3.72 8.45 -3.07
CA ALA A 101 -3.88 9.73 -2.35
C ALA A 101 -5.30 9.93 -1.84
N ALA A 102 -6.32 9.61 -2.66
CA ALA A 102 -7.71 9.69 -2.24
C ALA A 102 -8.03 8.67 -1.13
N ALA A 103 -7.51 7.45 -1.20
CA ALA A 103 -7.68 6.47 -0.13
C ALA A 103 -6.96 6.90 1.16
N THR A 104 -5.74 7.44 1.05
CA THR A 104 -4.98 7.99 2.18
C THR A 104 -5.74 9.12 2.84
N HIS A 105 -6.24 10.06 2.05
CA HIS A 105 -7.06 11.16 2.55
C HIS A 105 -8.30 10.65 3.28
N LEU A 106 -9.01 9.65 2.75
CA LEU A 106 -10.16 9.05 3.44
C LEU A 106 -9.77 8.43 4.79
N ALA A 107 -8.64 7.73 4.85
CA ALA A 107 -8.16 7.12 6.09
C ALA A 107 -7.67 8.17 7.11
N GLU A 108 -7.04 9.26 6.67
CA GLU A 108 -6.72 10.43 7.52
C GLU A 108 -7.99 11.09 8.06
N ARG A 109 -8.98 11.33 7.19
CA ARG A 109 -10.29 11.88 7.58
C ARG A 109 -11.00 10.98 8.59
N ALA A 110 -10.82 9.67 8.52
CA ALA A 110 -11.36 8.74 9.51
C ALA A 110 -10.77 9.03 10.90
N LEU A 111 -9.47 9.28 11.00
CA LEU A 111 -8.79 9.63 12.26
C LEU A 111 -9.14 11.04 12.76
N GLU A 112 -9.40 11.99 11.86
CA GLU A 112 -9.91 13.30 12.27
C GLU A 112 -11.30 13.23 12.89
N VAL A 113 -12.14 12.32 12.40
CA VAL A 113 -13.49 12.08 12.94
C VAL A 113 -13.43 11.28 14.23
N ASP A 114 -12.57 10.26 14.29
CA ASP A 114 -12.37 9.40 15.44
C ASP A 114 -10.90 8.97 15.55
N PRO A 115 -10.12 9.64 16.40
CA PRO A 115 -8.71 9.30 16.63
C PRO A 115 -8.51 7.88 17.20
N GLY A 116 -9.56 7.27 17.77
CA GLY A 116 -9.56 5.92 18.33
C GLY A 116 -9.75 4.82 17.29
N ASN A 117 -10.06 5.14 16.03
CA ASN A 117 -10.24 4.16 14.97
C ASN A 117 -8.90 3.51 14.56
N ALA A 118 -8.55 2.41 15.21
CA ALA A 118 -7.29 1.71 14.99
C ALA A 118 -7.15 1.07 13.60
N LEU A 119 -8.26 0.77 12.90
CA LEU A 119 -8.21 0.26 11.53
C LEU A 119 -7.65 1.30 10.55
N ALA A 120 -7.92 2.59 10.78
CA ALA A 120 -7.39 3.66 9.95
C ALA A 120 -5.85 3.73 10.05
N TRP A 121 -5.28 3.48 11.24
CA TRP A 121 -3.82 3.37 11.39
C TRP A 121 -3.23 2.18 10.62
N GLY A 122 -3.89 1.01 10.66
CA GLY A 122 -3.46 -0.17 9.90
C GLY A 122 -3.50 0.05 8.39
N GLU A 123 -4.49 0.77 7.88
CA GLU A 123 -4.57 1.14 6.47
C GLU A 123 -3.52 2.19 6.07
N LEU A 124 -3.36 3.25 6.85
CA LEU A 124 -2.35 4.29 6.60
C LEU A 124 -0.92 3.74 6.63
N ALA A 125 -0.64 2.77 7.49
CA ALA A 125 0.65 2.08 7.56
C ALA A 125 1.06 1.45 6.21
N ARG A 126 0.08 0.99 5.43
CA ARG A 126 0.30 0.49 4.05
C ARG A 126 0.32 1.65 3.05
N LEU A 127 -0.65 2.56 3.11
CA LEU A 127 -0.83 3.59 2.10
C LEU A 127 0.34 4.58 2.06
N TYR A 128 0.87 5.00 3.21
CA TYR A 128 2.06 5.86 3.23
C TYR A 128 3.30 5.18 2.62
N LEU A 129 3.42 3.85 2.67
CA LEU A 129 4.51 3.15 1.98
C LEU A 129 4.29 3.12 0.46
N ILE A 130 3.04 3.10 0.01
CA ILE A 130 2.67 3.20 -1.40
C ILE A 130 2.92 4.62 -1.93
N GLU A 131 2.71 5.64 -1.10
CA GLU A 131 2.99 7.06 -1.39
C GLU A 131 4.44 7.47 -1.13
N GLU A 132 5.30 6.51 -0.75
CA GLU A 132 6.72 6.74 -0.49
C GLU A 132 7.03 7.69 0.67
N GLU A 133 6.18 7.70 1.69
CA GLU A 133 6.29 8.49 2.92
C GLU A 133 6.64 7.61 4.15
N PRO A 134 7.87 7.05 4.23
CA PRO A 134 8.23 6.07 5.26
C PRO A 134 8.11 6.59 6.70
N ASP A 135 8.39 7.88 6.94
CA ASP A 135 8.31 8.44 8.30
C ASP A 135 6.87 8.43 8.82
N ARG A 136 5.91 8.75 7.94
CA ARG A 136 4.47 8.70 8.26
C ARG A 136 3.98 7.27 8.36
N ALA A 137 4.49 6.38 7.49
CA ALA A 137 4.22 4.95 7.61
C ALA A 137 4.69 4.38 8.96
N GLU A 138 5.88 4.73 9.42
CA GLU A 138 6.43 4.26 10.69
C GLU A 138 5.57 4.66 11.89
N GLU A 139 5.07 5.90 11.92
CA GLU A 139 4.10 6.29 12.94
C GLU A 139 2.84 5.42 12.86
N ALA A 140 2.26 5.26 11.67
CA ALA A 140 1.03 4.48 11.49
C ALA A 140 1.23 3.00 11.87
N TRP A 141 2.36 2.38 11.51
CA TRP A 141 2.74 1.04 11.95
C TRP A 141 2.82 0.95 13.47
N SER A 142 3.45 1.93 14.13
CA SER A 142 3.55 1.98 15.59
C SER A 142 2.18 2.01 16.25
N ARG A 143 1.28 2.88 15.78
CA ARG A 143 -0.09 3.01 16.29
C ARG A 143 -0.92 1.76 16.07
N ALA A 144 -0.89 1.19 14.85
CA ALA A 144 -1.60 -0.04 14.52
C ALA A 144 -1.15 -1.21 15.43
N MET A 145 0.17 -1.40 15.56
CA MET A 145 0.76 -2.45 16.38
C MET A 145 0.51 -2.26 17.88
N ALA A 146 0.42 -1.02 18.36
CA ALA A 146 0.06 -0.72 19.75
C ALA A 146 -1.42 -1.00 20.04
N ALA A 147 -2.29 -0.82 19.05
CA ALA A 147 -3.72 -1.13 19.13
C ALA A 147 -4.03 -2.61 18.82
N GLY A 148 -3.02 -3.43 18.55
CA GLY A 148 -3.19 -4.84 18.17
C GLY A 148 -3.78 -5.05 16.76
N VAL A 149 -3.91 -4.01 15.95
CA VAL A 149 -4.42 -4.13 14.59
C VAL A 149 -3.30 -4.57 13.66
N PRO A 150 -3.45 -5.67 12.90
CA PRO A 150 -2.45 -6.07 11.92
C PRO A 150 -2.43 -5.09 10.74
N VAL A 151 -1.26 -4.89 10.15
CA VAL A 151 -1.16 -4.23 8.85
C VAL A 151 -1.43 -5.28 7.77
N VAL A 152 -2.44 -5.03 6.94
CA VAL A 152 -2.95 -6.02 5.98
C VAL A 152 -2.61 -5.63 4.54
N TRP A 153 -2.13 -6.62 3.78
CA TRP A 153 -2.00 -6.55 2.33
C TRP A 153 -2.81 -7.67 1.68
N THR A 154 -3.34 -7.39 0.49
CA THR A 154 -3.61 -8.47 -0.45
C THR A 154 -2.31 -8.83 -1.18
N GLY A 155 -2.16 -10.09 -1.56
CA GLY A 155 -0.99 -10.52 -2.32
C GLY A 155 -1.21 -11.80 -3.11
N THR A 156 -0.37 -11.98 -4.12
CA THR A 156 -0.32 -13.21 -4.93
C THR A 156 0.81 -14.10 -4.46
N LEU A 157 0.50 -15.36 -4.11
CA LEU A 157 1.49 -16.38 -3.75
C LEU A 157 1.83 -17.24 -4.99
N TYR A 158 2.83 -16.83 -5.77
CA TYR A 158 3.15 -17.46 -7.06
C TYR A 158 3.45 -18.96 -6.98
N ASP A 159 4.12 -19.39 -5.92
CA ASP A 159 4.46 -20.81 -5.70
C ASP A 159 3.22 -21.67 -5.37
N VAL A 160 2.13 -21.04 -4.92
CA VAL A 160 0.84 -21.70 -4.68
C VAL A 160 0.07 -21.80 -5.99
N ASP A 161 -0.26 -20.65 -6.58
CA ASP A 161 -0.90 -20.51 -7.89
C ASP A 161 -0.82 -19.03 -8.32
N ALA A 162 -0.35 -18.77 -9.54
CA ALA A 162 -0.08 -17.42 -10.06
C ALA A 162 -1.32 -16.52 -10.22
N ARG A 163 -2.52 -17.06 -9.99
CA ARG A 163 -3.80 -16.33 -10.04
C ARG A 163 -4.52 -16.32 -8.68
N THR A 164 -3.77 -16.55 -7.61
CA THR A 164 -4.31 -16.54 -6.24
C THR A 164 -4.42 -15.15 -5.68
N TYR A 165 -5.40 -14.94 -4.80
CA TYR A 165 -5.49 -13.77 -3.95
C TYR A 165 -5.51 -14.23 -2.49
N HIS A 166 -4.45 -13.89 -1.78
CA HIS A 166 -4.35 -14.09 -0.34
C HIS A 166 -4.37 -12.75 0.36
N VAL A 167 -4.76 -12.79 1.63
CA VAL A 167 -4.67 -11.66 2.55
C VAL A 167 -3.59 -12.00 3.56
N LEU A 168 -2.54 -11.18 3.59
CA LEU A 168 -1.44 -11.29 4.52
C LEU A 168 -1.61 -10.23 5.60
N ALA A 169 -1.69 -10.67 6.84
CA ALA A 169 -1.79 -9.81 8.00
C ALA A 169 -0.48 -9.89 8.78
N PHE A 170 0.18 -8.75 8.94
CA PHE A 170 1.42 -8.60 9.67
C PHE A 170 1.13 -7.95 11.02
N ASP A 171 1.40 -8.68 12.10
CA ASP A 171 1.29 -8.17 13.47
C ASP A 171 2.57 -8.52 14.25
N ARG A 172 2.60 -8.21 15.55
CA ARG A 172 3.74 -8.53 16.42
C ARG A 172 4.00 -10.04 16.57
N ALA A 173 2.99 -10.88 16.39
CA ALA A 173 3.12 -12.32 16.58
C ALA A 173 3.72 -12.98 15.34
N GLY A 174 3.35 -12.52 14.15
CA GLY A 174 3.83 -13.13 12.92
C GLY A 174 3.13 -12.66 11.66
N ILE A 175 3.20 -13.53 10.65
CA ILE A 175 2.48 -13.44 9.40
C ILE A 175 1.28 -14.39 9.48
N ARG A 176 0.08 -13.86 9.37
CA ARG A 176 -1.14 -14.66 9.19
C ARG A 176 -1.58 -14.59 7.74
N ILE A 177 -1.80 -15.74 7.13
CA ILE A 177 -2.21 -15.88 5.74
C ILE A 177 -3.65 -16.36 5.72
N TYR A 178 -4.51 -15.60 5.05
CA TYR A 178 -5.89 -15.95 4.78
C TYR A 178 -6.08 -16.09 3.27
N ARG A 179 -6.96 -17.00 2.88
CA ARG A 179 -7.50 -17.00 1.51
C ARG A 179 -8.54 -15.88 1.39
N LEU A 180 -8.66 -15.28 0.22
CA LEU A 180 -9.64 -14.20 0.02
C LEU A 180 -11.08 -14.62 0.33
N ASP A 181 -11.43 -15.88 0.06
CA ASP A 181 -12.77 -16.41 0.32
C ASP A 181 -13.12 -16.54 1.82
N GLN A 182 -12.13 -16.42 2.71
CA GLN A 182 -12.37 -16.38 4.16
C GLN A 182 -12.97 -15.04 4.61
N LEU A 183 -12.74 -13.95 3.86
CA LEU A 183 -13.22 -12.61 4.26
C LEU A 183 -14.67 -12.32 3.82
N GLY A 184 -15.19 -13.04 2.83
CA GLY A 184 -16.48 -12.71 2.21
C GLY A 184 -17.24 -13.88 1.60
N GLY A 185 -16.80 -15.12 1.84
CA GLY A 185 -17.37 -16.30 1.21
C GLY A 185 -16.83 -16.55 -0.20
N PRO A 186 -17.47 -17.43 -0.99
CA PRO A 186 -16.98 -17.81 -2.32
C PRO A 186 -16.70 -16.61 -3.22
N VAL A 187 -15.48 -16.57 -3.77
CA VAL A 187 -15.03 -15.50 -4.65
C VAL A 187 -15.39 -15.85 -6.10
N GLU A 188 -16.38 -15.15 -6.66
CA GLU A 188 -16.61 -15.15 -8.10
C GLU A 188 -15.37 -14.58 -8.80
N ARG A 189 -14.97 -15.13 -9.94
CA ARG A 189 -13.78 -14.69 -10.68
C ARG A 189 -14.16 -14.29 -12.09
N GLY A 190 -13.69 -13.12 -12.49
CA GLY A 190 -13.86 -12.59 -13.85
C GLY A 190 -12.75 -13.04 -14.79
N PHE A 191 -12.55 -12.23 -15.83
CA PHE A 191 -11.51 -12.43 -16.84
C PHE A 191 -10.11 -12.56 -16.19
N TYR A 192 -9.28 -13.44 -16.74
CA TYR A 192 -7.96 -13.85 -16.20
C TYR A 192 -7.93 -14.43 -14.77
N GLY A 193 -9.07 -14.69 -14.14
CA GLY A 193 -9.14 -15.25 -12.78
C GLY A 193 -9.04 -14.21 -11.67
N ILE A 194 -9.16 -12.92 -12.01
CA ILE A 194 -9.23 -11.81 -11.07
C ILE A 194 -10.52 -11.96 -10.22
N PRO A 195 -10.42 -11.90 -8.88
CA PRO A 195 -11.60 -11.84 -8.01
C PRO A 195 -12.55 -10.72 -8.39
N LYS A 196 -13.84 -11.05 -8.44
CA LYS A 196 -14.89 -10.04 -8.40
C LYS A 196 -15.09 -9.67 -6.93
N PHE A 197 -14.65 -8.47 -6.60
CA PHE A 197 -14.80 -7.93 -5.25
C PHE A 197 -16.25 -7.54 -4.98
N PRO A 198 -16.70 -7.59 -3.71
CA PRO A 198 -18.05 -7.15 -3.35
C PRO A 198 -18.21 -5.64 -3.58
N ALA A 199 -19.45 -5.15 -3.54
CA ALA A 199 -19.71 -3.72 -3.65
C ALA A 199 -19.09 -2.92 -2.48
N ALA A 200 -18.92 -1.61 -2.66
CA ALA A 200 -18.27 -0.75 -1.67
C ALA A 200 -18.99 -0.73 -0.31
N GLU A 201 -20.29 -1.03 -0.31
CA GLU A 201 -21.16 -1.08 0.86
C GLU A 201 -20.96 -2.33 1.71
N ASN A 202 -20.18 -3.32 1.25
CA ASN A 202 -19.82 -4.48 2.06
C ASN A 202 -18.71 -4.12 3.07
N GLU A 203 -19.07 -3.29 4.04
CA GLU A 203 -18.16 -2.75 5.06
C GLU A 203 -17.44 -3.86 5.84
N ARG A 204 -18.08 -5.02 6.05
CA ARG A 204 -17.45 -6.18 6.72
C ARG A 204 -16.25 -6.70 5.94
N PHE A 205 -16.40 -6.90 4.63
CA PHE A 205 -15.29 -7.36 3.78
C PHE A 205 -14.14 -6.34 3.76
N TRP A 206 -14.48 -5.06 3.60
CA TRP A 206 -13.49 -3.98 3.52
C TRP A 206 -12.81 -3.72 4.86
N ALA A 207 -13.52 -3.84 5.98
CA ALA A 207 -12.93 -3.79 7.31
C ALA A 207 -11.94 -4.95 7.53
N GLY A 208 -12.24 -6.14 6.98
CA GLY A 208 -11.31 -7.26 6.95
C GLY A 208 -9.99 -6.92 6.26
N LEU A 209 -10.06 -6.24 5.11
CA LEU A 209 -8.87 -5.75 4.39
C LEU A 209 -8.17 -4.55 5.08
N ALA A 210 -8.84 -3.89 6.02
CA ALA A 210 -8.23 -2.87 6.88
C ALA A 210 -7.62 -3.44 8.18
N GLY A 211 -7.75 -4.76 8.44
CA GLY A 211 -7.20 -5.40 9.63
C GLY A 211 -8.20 -6.15 10.50
N CYS A 212 -9.50 -6.00 10.24
CA CYS A 212 -10.54 -6.61 11.07
C CYS A 212 -10.86 -8.06 10.68
N LEU A 213 -9.99 -8.98 11.10
CA LEU A 213 -9.99 -10.37 10.64
C LEU A 213 -10.68 -11.35 11.62
N SER A 214 -11.37 -10.87 12.66
CA SER A 214 -12.07 -11.73 13.64
C SER A 214 -13.10 -12.66 12.96
N ASP A 215 -13.72 -12.14 11.92
CA ASP A 215 -14.80 -12.79 11.20
C ASP A 215 -14.33 -13.73 10.08
N ALA A 216 -13.03 -13.71 9.77
CA ALA A 216 -12.42 -14.55 8.74
C ALA A 216 -12.11 -15.99 9.21
N GLY A 217 -12.37 -16.28 10.48
CA GLY A 217 -12.02 -17.55 11.12
C GLY A 217 -10.52 -17.73 11.31
N ALA A 218 -10.09 -18.99 11.45
CA ALA A 218 -8.67 -19.30 11.60
C ALA A 218 -7.90 -19.02 10.31
N PRO A 219 -6.70 -18.41 10.36
CA PRO A 219 -5.85 -18.25 9.18
C PRO A 219 -5.48 -19.61 8.59
N GLU A 220 -5.35 -19.67 7.26
CA GLU A 220 -4.86 -20.85 6.54
C GLU A 220 -3.44 -21.24 7.00
N ALA A 221 -2.61 -20.24 7.31
CA ALA A 221 -1.31 -20.44 7.91
C ALA A 221 -0.94 -19.29 8.85
N THR A 222 -0.20 -19.60 9.92
CA THR A 222 0.43 -18.61 10.80
C THR A 222 1.92 -18.91 10.87
N VAL A 223 2.74 -17.90 10.60
CA VAL A 223 4.21 -17.98 10.68
C VAL A 223 4.68 -17.01 11.75
N PRO A 224 5.10 -17.50 12.93
CA PRO A 224 5.73 -16.65 13.93
C PRO A 224 6.98 -15.98 13.37
N TRP A 225 7.29 -14.74 13.78
CA TRP A 225 8.54 -14.09 13.35
C TRP A 225 9.81 -14.85 13.75
N ALA A 226 9.75 -15.64 14.83
CA ALA A 226 10.82 -16.55 15.23
C ALA A 226 11.12 -17.64 14.17
N ASP A 227 10.14 -17.98 13.33
CA ASP A 227 10.27 -18.96 12.26
C ASP A 227 10.64 -18.33 10.90
N VAL A 228 10.87 -17.00 10.85
CA VAL A 228 11.39 -16.30 9.67
C VAL A 228 12.88 -16.06 9.84
N ARG A 229 13.71 -16.66 8.97
CA ARG A 229 15.19 -16.49 9.04
C ARG A 229 15.71 -15.35 8.19
N GLU A 230 15.01 -15.02 7.11
CA GLU A 230 15.47 -14.01 6.14
C GLU A 230 14.28 -13.43 5.39
N ILE A 231 14.30 -12.12 5.15
CA ILE A 231 13.36 -11.43 4.27
C ILE A 231 14.14 -10.85 3.09
N LYS A 232 13.87 -11.30 1.87
CA LYS A 232 14.44 -10.71 0.65
C LYS A 232 13.43 -9.80 -0.05
N ALA A 233 13.95 -8.76 -0.68
CA ALA A 233 13.22 -7.91 -1.60
C ALA A 233 13.86 -7.97 -2.99
N GLY A 234 13.03 -7.90 -4.02
CA GLY A 234 13.39 -8.07 -5.42
C GLY A 234 12.22 -7.67 -6.29
N ASN A 235 12.31 -7.87 -7.61
CA ASN A 235 11.30 -7.32 -8.53
C ASN A 235 9.93 -7.96 -8.26
N TYR A 236 8.96 -7.11 -7.90
CA TYR A 236 7.57 -7.43 -7.59
C TYR A 236 7.31 -8.39 -6.41
N VAL A 237 8.34 -9.00 -5.82
CA VAL A 237 8.18 -10.09 -4.85
C VAL A 237 8.95 -9.80 -3.56
N LEU A 238 8.35 -10.18 -2.44
CA LEU A 238 8.99 -10.40 -1.15
C LEU A 238 9.13 -11.90 -0.90
N TRP A 239 10.29 -12.30 -0.39
CA TRP A 239 10.55 -13.67 0.05
C TRP A 239 10.67 -13.68 1.56
N PHE A 240 9.88 -14.50 2.23
CA PHE A 240 10.09 -14.86 3.63
C PHE A 240 10.62 -16.27 3.69
N LYS A 241 11.91 -16.42 3.96
CA LYS A 241 12.48 -17.76 4.12
C LYS A 241 12.16 -18.27 5.51
N LEU A 242 11.64 -19.50 5.57
CA LEU A 242 11.15 -20.08 6.80
C LEU A 242 12.18 -21.06 7.39
N THR A 243 12.12 -21.25 8.71
CA THR A 243 12.81 -22.33 9.42
C THR A 243 11.97 -23.61 9.44
N ARG A 244 10.64 -23.47 9.33
CA ARG A 244 9.68 -24.56 9.28
C ARG A 244 8.75 -24.40 8.08
N PRO A 245 8.46 -25.47 7.34
CA PRO A 245 7.51 -25.41 6.25
C PRO A 245 6.10 -25.08 6.73
N ILE A 246 5.34 -24.36 5.90
CA ILE A 246 3.90 -24.19 6.06
C ILE A 246 3.13 -24.82 4.92
N ARG A 247 1.83 -25.02 5.11
CA ARG A 247 0.91 -25.44 4.06
C ARG A 247 -0.04 -24.30 3.74
N VAL A 248 -0.17 -23.97 2.46
CA VAL A 248 -1.08 -22.91 1.98
C VAL A 248 -1.82 -23.42 0.76
N SER A 249 -3.14 -23.21 0.74
CA SER A 249 -4.01 -23.62 -0.37
C SER A 249 -4.32 -22.46 -1.31
N SER A 250 -4.43 -22.78 -2.60
CA SER A 250 -4.98 -21.87 -3.61
C SER A 250 -6.43 -21.54 -3.26
N ASP A 251 -6.75 -20.25 -3.21
CA ASP A 251 -8.11 -19.72 -3.07
C ASP A 251 -8.97 -19.91 -4.35
N ARG A 252 -8.38 -20.48 -5.40
CA ARG A 252 -9.05 -20.80 -6.68
C ARG A 252 -9.24 -22.29 -6.89
N THR A 253 -8.17 -23.08 -6.75
CA THR A 253 -8.17 -24.52 -7.09
C THR A 253 -8.25 -25.43 -5.88
N ARG A 254 -8.16 -24.88 -4.66
CA ARG A 254 -8.02 -25.62 -3.39
C ARG A 254 -6.78 -26.52 -3.29
N LYS A 255 -5.91 -26.54 -4.31
CA LYS A 255 -4.66 -27.29 -4.26
C LYS A 255 -3.75 -26.67 -3.20
N THR A 256 -3.28 -27.51 -2.29
CA THR A 256 -2.35 -27.13 -1.22
C THR A 256 -0.91 -27.31 -1.68
N LYS A 257 -0.04 -26.38 -1.28
CA LYS A 257 1.41 -26.46 -1.42
C LYS A 257 2.08 -26.41 -0.06
N THR A 258 3.16 -27.14 0.09
CA THR A 258 4.10 -27.01 1.21
C THR A 258 5.17 -26.02 0.81
N LEU A 259 5.41 -25.00 1.63
CA LEU A 259 6.30 -23.88 1.34
C LEU A 259 7.37 -23.78 2.43
N ASP A 260 8.64 -23.90 2.03
CA ASP A 260 9.80 -23.56 2.88
C ASP A 260 10.16 -22.06 2.80
N GLU A 261 9.55 -21.36 1.84
CA GLU A 261 9.63 -19.92 1.67
C GLU A 261 8.30 -19.37 1.15
N ILE A 262 7.89 -18.22 1.65
CA ILE A 262 6.72 -17.50 1.14
C ILE A 262 7.23 -16.53 0.08
N LYS A 263 6.91 -16.78 -1.19
CA LYS A 263 7.08 -15.81 -2.29
C LYS A 263 5.77 -15.07 -2.52
N VAL A 264 5.73 -13.79 -2.18
CA VAL A 264 4.52 -12.97 -2.30
C VAL A 264 4.76 -11.72 -3.11
N ALA A 265 3.89 -11.45 -4.09
CA ALA A 265 3.71 -10.12 -4.63
C ALA A 265 2.64 -9.38 -3.83
N LEU A 266 3.05 -8.46 -2.96
CA LEU A 266 2.11 -7.59 -2.27
C LEU A 266 1.51 -6.60 -3.27
N HIS A 267 0.18 -6.56 -3.37
CA HIS A 267 -0.50 -5.64 -4.27
C HIS A 267 -0.35 -4.19 -3.74
N GLY A 268 0.14 -3.29 -4.60
CA GLY A 268 0.50 -1.91 -4.25
C GLY A 268 0.94 -1.13 -5.48
N ARG A 269 1.87 -0.16 -5.32
CA ARG A 269 2.43 0.62 -6.43
C ARG A 269 3.26 -0.27 -7.36
N THR A 270 3.03 -0.15 -8.66
CA THR A 270 3.99 -0.59 -9.68
C THR A 270 5.02 0.53 -9.79
N GLY A 271 6.28 0.28 -9.38
CA GLY A 271 7.30 1.32 -9.29
C GLY A 271 7.44 2.15 -10.57
N GLU A 272 7.82 3.41 -10.42
CA GLU A 272 8.02 4.32 -11.53
C GLU A 272 9.49 4.31 -11.91
N LEU A 273 9.79 4.01 -13.18
CA LEU A 273 10.95 4.69 -13.74
C LEU A 273 10.82 5.19 -15.15
N GLU A 274 11.46 6.34 -15.28
CA GLU A 274 11.67 7.10 -16.47
C GLU A 274 12.99 6.65 -17.11
N VAL A 275 12.89 6.22 -18.35
CA VAL A 275 14.06 6.09 -19.22
C VAL A 275 14.36 7.46 -19.77
N TYR A 276 15.52 8.03 -19.46
CA TYR A 276 15.95 9.32 -19.99
C TYR A 276 17.34 9.20 -20.64
N LYS A 277 17.67 10.12 -21.55
CA LYS A 277 19.01 10.20 -22.15
C LYS A 277 19.78 11.35 -21.48
N PRO A 278 20.81 11.09 -20.67
CA PRO A 278 21.60 12.15 -20.06
C PRO A 278 22.27 13.02 -21.14
N VAL A 279 22.32 14.33 -20.92
CA VAL A 279 23.04 15.25 -21.82
C VAL A 279 24.50 14.84 -21.90
N GLY A 280 25.01 14.57 -23.11
CA GLY A 280 26.39 14.12 -23.33
C GLY A 280 26.61 12.60 -23.26
N SER A 281 25.57 11.79 -23.02
CA SER A 281 25.63 10.34 -23.09
C SER A 281 24.83 9.80 -24.28
N ASN A 282 25.33 8.75 -24.93
CA ASN A 282 24.57 7.98 -25.92
C ASN A 282 23.84 6.77 -25.32
N ALA A 283 24.11 6.43 -24.06
CA ALA A 283 23.41 5.37 -23.35
C ALA A 283 22.16 5.94 -22.64
N PRO A 284 20.98 5.28 -22.75
CA PRO A 284 19.84 5.59 -21.91
C PRO A 284 20.17 5.30 -20.44
N ALA A 285 19.64 6.13 -19.56
CA ALA A 285 19.70 5.97 -18.12
C ALA A 285 18.29 5.81 -17.56
N LEU A 286 18.18 5.18 -16.39
CA LEU A 286 16.93 5.02 -15.66
C LEU A 286 16.92 5.97 -14.47
N ARG A 287 15.80 6.65 -14.24
CA ARG A 287 15.56 7.45 -13.03
C ARG A 287 14.19 7.08 -12.46
N GLY A 288 14.14 6.85 -11.16
CA GLY A 288 12.91 6.48 -10.45
C GLY A 288 13.14 5.27 -9.54
N ARG A 289 12.08 4.82 -8.85
CA ARG A 289 12.13 3.68 -7.92
C ARG A 289 11.42 2.49 -8.53
N GLY A 290 12.14 1.38 -8.62
CA GLY A 290 11.57 0.17 -9.16
C GLY A 290 10.74 -0.65 -8.20
N PRO A 291 10.04 -1.68 -8.73
CA PRO A 291 9.31 -2.65 -7.94
C PRO A 291 10.15 -3.20 -6.79
N ALA A 292 11.44 -3.49 -7.00
CA ALA A 292 12.34 -3.94 -5.94
C ALA A 292 12.59 -2.89 -4.84
N SER A 293 12.59 -1.59 -5.18
CA SER A 293 12.74 -0.50 -4.20
C SER A 293 11.49 -0.38 -3.33
N TYR A 294 10.28 -0.52 -3.90
CA TYR A 294 9.03 -0.57 -3.14
C TYR A 294 9.02 -1.78 -2.18
N GLN A 295 9.36 -2.97 -2.66
CA GLN A 295 9.45 -4.15 -1.79
C GLN A 295 10.51 -3.97 -0.69
N ASP A 296 11.65 -3.35 -0.99
CA ASP A 296 12.68 -3.06 0.01
C ASP A 296 12.20 -2.05 1.06
N LEU A 297 11.43 -1.04 0.65
CA LEU A 297 10.81 -0.06 1.55
C LEU A 297 9.83 -0.74 2.53
N VAL A 298 8.93 -1.58 2.02
CA VAL A 298 7.99 -2.37 2.85
C VAL A 298 8.77 -3.27 3.81
N ARG A 299 9.74 -4.03 3.29
CA ARG A 299 10.58 -4.93 4.07
C ARG A 299 11.27 -4.22 5.24
N ARG A 300 11.96 -3.11 4.97
CA ARG A 300 12.72 -2.37 5.98
C ARG A 300 11.84 -1.75 7.03
N THR A 301 10.70 -1.19 6.62
CA THR A 301 9.73 -0.59 7.55
C THR A 301 9.19 -1.65 8.49
N MET A 302 8.66 -2.76 7.94
CA MET A 302 8.11 -3.86 8.74
C MET A 302 9.14 -4.44 9.72
N ALA A 303 10.38 -4.68 9.28
CA ALA A 303 11.43 -5.27 10.10
C ALA A 303 11.72 -4.48 11.40
N LYS A 304 11.55 -3.15 11.39
CA LYS A 304 11.71 -2.31 12.58
C LYS A 304 10.75 -2.68 13.71
N PHE A 305 9.55 -3.17 13.37
CA PHE A 305 8.49 -3.46 14.32
C PHE A 305 8.45 -4.93 14.74
N VAL A 306 8.88 -5.83 13.87
CA VAL A 306 8.72 -7.28 14.05
C VAL A 306 10.00 -8.00 14.43
N ASP A 307 11.15 -7.36 14.23
CA ASP A 307 12.48 -7.90 14.55
C ASP A 307 13.40 -6.85 15.19
N PRO A 308 13.03 -6.31 16.37
CA PRO A 308 13.84 -5.29 17.04
C PRO A 308 15.24 -5.81 17.43
N GLU A 309 15.38 -7.11 17.63
CA GLU A 309 16.63 -7.80 17.95
C GLU A 309 17.52 -8.07 16.72
N ARG A 310 17.02 -7.76 15.51
CA ARG A 310 17.74 -7.94 14.24
C ARG A 310 18.21 -9.38 13.99
N ARG A 311 17.37 -10.36 14.34
CA ARG A 311 17.63 -11.79 14.11
C ARG A 311 17.36 -12.22 12.67
N ILE A 312 16.48 -11.51 11.97
CA ILE A 312 16.09 -11.81 10.60
C ILE A 312 17.13 -11.22 9.63
N GLY A 313 17.67 -12.06 8.75
CA GLY A 313 18.55 -11.61 7.69
C GLY A 313 17.84 -10.67 6.71
N LEU A 314 18.41 -9.47 6.48
CA LEU A 314 17.94 -8.52 5.46
C LEU A 314 19.05 -8.32 4.41
N PRO A 315 19.27 -9.29 3.49
CA PRO A 315 20.31 -9.16 2.47
C PRO A 315 20.07 -7.93 1.58
N PRO A 316 21.11 -7.41 0.90
CA PRO A 316 20.94 -6.33 -0.05
C PRO A 316 19.81 -6.61 -1.06
N SER A 317 19.03 -5.57 -1.38
CA SER A 317 18.03 -5.69 -2.45
C SER A 317 18.76 -5.91 -3.77
N HIS A 318 18.39 -6.97 -4.49
CA HIS A 318 18.93 -7.27 -5.81
C HIS A 318 17.81 -7.04 -6.83
N PRO A 319 17.81 -5.89 -7.55
CA PRO A 319 16.94 -5.74 -8.69
C PRO A 319 17.30 -6.84 -9.70
N GLY A 320 16.38 -7.77 -9.93
CA GLY A 320 16.56 -8.86 -10.88
C GLY A 320 16.66 -8.33 -12.32
N VAL A 321 17.06 -9.21 -13.24
CA VAL A 321 16.95 -8.93 -14.67
C VAL A 321 15.47 -9.01 -15.05
N GLY A 322 14.89 -7.90 -15.50
CA GLY A 322 13.48 -7.83 -15.89
C GLY A 322 12.72 -6.75 -15.12
N TRP A 323 12.29 -5.74 -15.87
CA TRP A 323 11.13 -4.92 -15.54
C TRP A 323 9.87 -5.66 -15.96
#